data_AF-A0A7I8WCY2-F1
#
_entry.id   AF-A0A7I8WCY2-F1
#
_cell.length_a   1.000
_cell.length_b   1.000
_cell.length_c   1.000
_cell.angle_alpha   90.00
_cell.angle_beta   90.00
_cell.angle_gamma   90.00
#
_symmetry.space_group_name_H-M   'P 1'
#
loop_
_entity.id
_entity.type
_entity.pdbx_description
1 polymer ?
#
loop_
_entity_poly.entity_id
_entity_poly.type
_entity_poly.pdbx_seq_one_letter_code
_entity_poly.pdbx_strand_id
1 'polypeptide(L)'
;MPPKKLKSYWGKSPAIDFLSYPSNIHTVDDKRSILMIGANDIRHILKTVSQRFKYENSPKINFYVLEEEASLYARFILLLCIATEKTKRFGLQQKAEFLLEIWGNSFIRVETLEYVQKMSQYIKKFVGDVSGLKSSIPFLDNSQLTMRERDEIYDEFHSWSKPVTGKEFDIRNSWDERLRSLLGVRYDSKTGVFDWDYQMRLAQRGRASIITSHKYNRWRLDGMAYSLRNADYNQPNVTLCTKIPFERNKVFQEMKVYLGDIVHSPFVSFGMECDDKELYKTANNVHINNGEDIAKYNALSMLYSIEHGKAFDKSITEEDNTKIMEVIEEDEEEANELLASSPWEMPFEPLSLDGITVSFLPCKAIKDLHKKRKYEHFFDDVFVNKDFLKDITEDFCKTLKPSANLTVDTAKYDASKTNENVSEIYDKLIDNIKILNFEVSLNDKDTDFIRAVFKDR
;
A
#
# COMPACT_ATOMS: atom_id res chain seq x y z
N MET A 1 15.00 22.60 -10.75
CA MET A 1 14.41 21.61 -11.70
C MET A 1 13.65 20.61 -10.86
N PRO A 2 12.36 20.34 -11.12
CA PRO A 2 11.69 19.23 -10.46
C PRO A 2 12.42 17.92 -10.84
N PRO A 3 12.49 16.93 -9.93
CA PRO A 3 13.12 15.66 -10.20
C PRO A 3 12.46 14.97 -11.40
N LYS A 4 13.26 14.30 -12.23
CA LYS A 4 12.83 13.70 -13.50
C LYS A 4 11.85 12.53 -13.34
N LYS A 5 11.70 11.98 -12.12
CA LYS A 5 10.85 10.80 -11.86
C LYS A 5 10.04 11.02 -10.59
N LEU A 6 8.73 10.84 -10.68
CA LEU A 6 7.81 10.83 -9.55
C LEU A 6 7.95 9.49 -8.80
N LYS A 7 7.68 9.52 -7.50
CA LYS A 7 7.64 8.33 -6.65
C LYS A 7 6.19 7.87 -6.50
N SER A 8 5.94 6.56 -6.52
CA SER A 8 4.62 6.01 -6.19
C SER A 8 4.67 5.44 -4.78
N TYR A 9 3.84 5.96 -3.87
CA TYR A 9 3.75 5.49 -2.47
C TYR A 9 2.57 4.55 -2.22
N TRP A 10 1.70 4.44 -3.22
CA TRP A 10 0.59 3.50 -3.33
C TRP A 10 0.47 3.10 -4.80
N GLY A 11 -0.12 1.94 -5.07
CA GLY A 11 -0.41 1.51 -6.44
C GLY A 11 -1.76 2.00 -6.93
N LYS A 12 -2.01 1.77 -8.22
CA LYS A 12 -3.02 2.48 -9.01
C LYS A 12 -4.23 1.61 -9.37
N SER A 13 -4.44 0.54 -8.61
CA SER A 13 -5.49 -0.45 -8.81
C SER A 13 -5.98 -0.99 -7.46
N PRO A 14 -7.17 -1.60 -7.39
CA PRO A 14 -7.67 -2.25 -6.18
C PRO A 14 -6.73 -3.34 -5.64
N ALA A 15 -6.97 -3.81 -4.42
CA ALA A 15 -6.21 -4.91 -3.87
C ALA A 15 -6.68 -6.26 -4.45
N ILE A 16 -5.74 -7.18 -4.63
CA ILE A 16 -5.98 -8.52 -5.17
C ILE A 16 -5.78 -9.54 -4.06
N ASP A 17 -6.70 -10.49 -3.98
CA ASP A 17 -6.47 -11.74 -3.27
C ASP A 17 -5.88 -12.78 -4.23
N PHE A 18 -4.60 -13.08 -4.10
CA PHE A 18 -3.95 -14.07 -4.97
C PHE A 18 -4.46 -15.49 -4.76
N LEU A 19 -5.08 -15.80 -3.61
CA LEU A 19 -5.68 -17.12 -3.37
C LEU A 19 -6.99 -17.31 -4.13
N SER A 20 -7.64 -16.23 -4.56
CA SER A 20 -8.88 -16.30 -5.35
C SER A 20 -8.67 -16.87 -6.76
N TYR A 21 -7.42 -17.00 -7.20
CA TYR A 21 -7.06 -17.55 -8.50
C TYR A 21 -6.98 -19.08 -8.38
N PRO A 22 -7.63 -19.82 -9.29
CA PRO A 22 -7.50 -21.27 -9.31
C PRO A 22 -6.02 -21.64 -9.47
N SER A 23 -5.48 -22.35 -8.50
CA SER A 23 -4.18 -22.99 -8.67
C SER A 23 -4.40 -24.20 -9.58
N ASN A 24 -4.11 -24.05 -10.88
CA ASN A 24 -3.96 -25.21 -11.78
C ASN A 24 -2.78 -26.12 -11.36
N ILE A 25 -2.05 -25.69 -10.33
CA ILE A 25 -0.87 -26.33 -9.79
C ILE A 25 -1.34 -27.24 -8.65
N HIS A 26 -1.24 -28.55 -8.86
CA HIS A 26 -1.05 -29.47 -7.75
C HIS A 26 0.23 -29.03 -7.05
N THR A 27 0.12 -28.23 -5.98
CA THR A 27 1.30 -27.78 -5.23
C THR A 27 1.95 -29.02 -4.63
N VAL A 28 3.00 -29.51 -5.28
CA VAL A 28 3.78 -30.69 -4.86
C VAL A 28 4.28 -30.53 -3.41
N ASP A 29 4.37 -29.28 -2.91
CA ASP A 29 4.93 -28.91 -1.60
C ASP A 29 4.02 -28.04 -0.70
N ASP A 30 2.73 -27.86 -1.01
CA ASP A 30 1.81 -27.01 -0.22
C ASP A 30 2.34 -25.55 0.00
N LYS A 31 3.03 -25.03 -1.02
CA LYS A 31 3.66 -23.71 -1.05
C LYS A 31 3.29 -22.95 -2.33
N ARG A 32 3.06 -21.65 -2.20
CA ARG A 32 2.75 -20.72 -3.28
C ARG A 32 3.70 -19.53 -3.26
N SER A 33 4.53 -19.41 -4.29
CA SER A 33 5.52 -18.32 -4.44
C SER A 33 4.96 -17.23 -5.35
N ILE A 34 4.71 -16.04 -4.78
CA ILE A 34 4.09 -14.91 -5.46
C ILE A 34 5.13 -13.80 -5.64
N LEU A 35 5.45 -13.44 -6.88
CA LEU A 35 6.36 -12.32 -7.19
C LEU A 35 5.55 -11.05 -7.48
N MET A 36 5.80 -9.98 -6.73
CA MET A 36 5.17 -8.67 -6.92
C MET A 36 6.21 -7.67 -7.43
N ILE A 37 6.03 -7.19 -8.67
CA ILE A 37 6.93 -6.25 -9.34
C ILE A 37 6.25 -4.89 -9.43
N GLY A 38 6.81 -3.90 -8.73
CA GLY A 38 6.34 -2.52 -8.76
C GLY A 38 4.92 -2.37 -8.20
N ALA A 39 4.55 -3.13 -7.17
CA ALA A 39 3.23 -3.01 -6.54
C ALA A 39 3.05 -1.65 -5.84
N ASN A 40 4.16 -1.02 -5.43
CA ASN A 40 4.29 0.27 -4.78
C ASN A 40 3.72 0.35 -3.34
N ASP A 41 3.00 -0.68 -2.89
CA ASP A 41 2.50 -0.81 -1.52
C ASP A 41 2.20 -2.27 -1.16
N ILE A 42 1.66 -2.47 0.05
CA ILE A 42 1.38 -3.80 0.62
C ILE A 42 -0.08 -4.26 0.43
N ARG A 43 -0.90 -3.59 -0.39
CA ARG A 43 -2.35 -3.83 -0.42
C ARG A 43 -2.71 -5.25 -0.83
N HIS A 44 -1.97 -5.81 -1.80
CA HIS A 44 -2.19 -7.18 -2.25
C HIS A 44 -1.78 -8.21 -1.18
N ILE A 45 -0.74 -7.91 -0.38
CA ILE A 45 -0.34 -8.72 0.76
C ILE A 45 -1.45 -8.71 1.82
N LEU A 46 -1.90 -7.51 2.22
CA LEU A 46 -2.97 -7.37 3.23
C LEU A 46 -4.26 -8.06 2.78
N LYS A 47 -4.68 -7.85 1.52
CA LYS A 47 -5.88 -8.49 0.99
C LYS A 47 -5.70 -10.01 1.02
N THR A 48 -4.65 -10.56 0.43
CA THR A 48 -4.43 -12.02 0.39
C THR A 48 -4.37 -12.64 1.79
N VAL A 49 -3.61 -12.06 2.73
CA VAL A 49 -3.50 -12.59 4.10
C VAL A 49 -4.85 -12.49 4.83
N SER A 50 -5.57 -11.38 4.68
CA SER A 50 -6.88 -11.19 5.32
C SER A 50 -7.95 -12.15 4.81
N GLN A 51 -7.86 -12.61 3.55
CA GLN A 51 -8.85 -13.52 2.96
C GLN A 51 -8.50 -14.99 3.18
N ARG A 52 -7.33 -15.29 3.73
CA ARG A 52 -6.79 -16.65 3.84
C ARG A 52 -7.74 -17.63 4.53
N PHE A 53 -8.48 -17.18 5.54
CA PHE A 53 -9.44 -18.00 6.28
C PHE A 53 -10.58 -18.56 5.41
N LYS A 54 -10.83 -17.98 4.23
CA LYS A 54 -11.88 -18.42 3.30
C LYS A 54 -11.49 -19.70 2.53
N TYR A 55 -10.21 -20.09 2.54
CA TYR A 55 -9.69 -21.19 1.74
C TYR A 55 -9.34 -22.39 2.61
N GLU A 56 -10.07 -23.49 2.42
CA GLU A 56 -9.75 -24.78 3.02
C GLU A 56 -8.35 -25.23 2.55
N ASN A 57 -7.48 -25.61 3.49
CA ASN A 57 -6.08 -26.00 3.21
C ASN A 57 -5.27 -24.91 2.49
N SER A 58 -5.36 -23.65 2.95
CA SER A 58 -4.54 -22.58 2.38
C SER A 58 -3.03 -22.92 2.45
N PRO A 59 -2.31 -22.83 1.31
CA PRO A 59 -0.89 -23.16 1.26
C PRO A 59 -0.08 -22.17 2.07
N LYS A 60 1.19 -22.52 2.32
CA LYS A 60 2.19 -21.54 2.78
C LYS A 60 2.49 -20.57 1.63
N ILE A 61 2.53 -19.28 1.93
CA ILE A 61 2.70 -18.22 0.92
C ILE A 61 4.02 -17.53 1.16
N ASN A 62 4.81 -17.36 0.10
CA ASN A 62 5.94 -16.44 0.12
C ASN A 62 5.75 -15.33 -0.92
N PHE A 63 5.63 -14.09 -0.44
CA PHE A 63 5.60 -12.90 -1.25
C PHE A 63 7.03 -12.42 -1.51
N TYR A 64 7.44 -12.41 -2.77
CA TYR A 64 8.68 -11.82 -3.22
C TYR A 64 8.40 -10.42 -3.74
N VAL A 65 8.89 -9.40 -3.04
CA VAL A 65 8.58 -8.00 -3.36
C VAL A 65 9.77 -7.36 -4.04
N LEU A 66 9.55 -6.80 -5.22
CA LEU A 66 10.55 -6.11 -6.03
C LEU A 66 10.06 -4.70 -6.36
N GLU A 67 10.72 -3.70 -5.78
CA GLU A 67 10.47 -2.28 -6.01
C GLU A 67 11.72 -1.59 -6.57
N GLU A 68 11.58 -0.40 -7.15
CA GLU A 68 12.71 0.34 -7.75
C GLU A 68 13.63 1.01 -6.73
N GLU A 69 13.12 1.28 -5.53
CA GLU A 69 13.83 2.02 -4.48
C GLU A 69 13.69 1.31 -3.13
N ALA A 70 14.81 1.06 -2.46
CA ALA A 70 14.83 0.36 -1.17
C ALA A 70 14.09 1.14 -0.07
N SER A 71 14.02 2.47 -0.18
CA SER A 71 13.25 3.31 0.75
C SER A 71 11.74 2.98 0.77
N LEU A 72 11.19 2.38 -0.29
CA LEU A 72 9.80 1.87 -0.26
C LEU A 72 9.67 0.67 0.69
N TYR A 73 10.69 -0.19 0.80
CA TYR A 73 10.66 -1.31 1.73
C TYR A 73 10.57 -0.85 3.19
N ALA A 74 11.18 0.28 3.56
CA ALA A 74 11.02 0.87 4.89
C ALA A 74 9.53 1.15 5.21
N ARG A 75 8.81 1.72 4.24
CA ARG A 75 7.38 2.01 4.35
C ARG A 75 6.56 0.72 4.41
N PHE A 76 6.93 -0.30 3.62
CA PHE A 76 6.23 -1.59 3.62
C PHE A 76 6.36 -2.28 4.98
N ILE A 77 7.56 -2.30 5.54
CA ILE A 77 7.83 -2.87 6.88
C ILE A 77 6.99 -2.15 7.93
N LEU A 78 6.95 -0.81 7.92
CA LEU A 78 6.15 -0.02 8.87
C LEU A 78 4.65 -0.35 8.77
N LEU A 79 4.10 -0.36 7.55
CA LEU A 79 2.69 -0.65 7.31
C LEU A 79 2.33 -2.10 7.67
N LEU A 80 3.23 -3.06 7.41
CA LEU A 80 3.05 -4.45 7.84
C LEU A 80 3.12 -4.59 9.35
N CYS A 81 3.98 -3.83 10.05
CA CYS A 81 4.00 -3.83 11.51
C CYS A 81 2.67 -3.34 12.09
N ILE A 82 2.10 -2.25 11.56
CA ILE A 82 0.76 -1.79 11.97
C ILE A 82 -0.27 -2.89 11.74
N ALA A 83 -0.22 -3.53 10.58
CA ALA A 83 -1.19 -4.54 10.20
C ALA A 83 -1.12 -5.81 11.05
N THR A 84 0.06 -6.10 11.60
CA THR A 84 0.36 -7.34 12.31
C THR A 84 0.65 -7.15 13.79
N GLU A 85 0.56 -5.94 14.33
CA GLU A 85 0.65 -5.72 15.77
C GLU A 85 -0.57 -6.32 16.46
N LYS A 86 -0.41 -7.01 17.59
CA LYS A 86 -1.58 -7.42 18.39
C LYS A 86 -2.36 -6.20 18.90
N THR A 87 -3.68 -6.33 18.99
CA THR A 87 -4.58 -5.26 19.49
C THR A 87 -4.42 -4.89 20.97
N LYS A 88 -3.45 -5.49 21.67
CA LYS A 88 -3.19 -5.22 23.09
C LYS A 88 -2.73 -3.78 23.36
N ARG A 89 -1.91 -3.20 22.46
CA ARG A 89 -1.41 -1.82 22.59
C ARG A 89 -2.41 -0.82 22.03
N PHE A 90 -2.84 -1.05 20.80
CA PHE A 90 -3.74 -0.18 20.08
C PHE A 90 -4.93 -1.00 19.61
N GLY A 91 -6.14 -0.54 19.96
CA GLY A 91 -7.37 -1.16 19.51
C GLY A 91 -7.49 -1.20 17.99
N LEU A 92 -8.36 -2.06 17.49
CA LEU A 92 -8.53 -2.31 16.05
C LEU A 92 -8.80 -1.03 15.26
N GLN A 93 -9.68 -0.17 15.78
CA GLN A 93 -10.03 1.10 15.16
C GLN A 93 -8.82 2.04 15.05
N GLN A 94 -8.04 2.18 16.11
CA GLN A 94 -6.86 3.04 16.12
C GLN A 94 -5.79 2.53 15.16
N LYS A 95 -5.56 1.21 15.08
CA LYS A 95 -4.67 0.61 14.09
C LYS A 95 -5.12 0.89 12.65
N ALA A 96 -6.42 0.78 12.36
CA ALA A 96 -6.98 1.09 11.04
C ALA A 96 -6.78 2.56 10.67
N GLU A 97 -6.96 3.47 11.64
CA GLU A 97 -6.70 4.89 11.46
C GLU A 97 -5.21 5.17 11.19
N PHE A 98 -4.30 4.62 11.99
CA PHE A 98 -2.86 4.75 11.76
C PHE A 98 -2.46 4.25 10.37
N LEU A 99 -2.99 3.08 9.97
CA LEU A 99 -2.72 2.50 8.65
C LEU A 99 -3.10 3.47 7.54
N LEU A 100 -4.34 3.97 7.53
CA LEU A 100 -4.86 4.84 6.46
C LEU A 100 -4.20 6.23 6.45
N GLU A 101 -3.97 6.82 7.63
CA GLU A 101 -3.26 8.09 7.77
C GLU A 101 -1.85 8.00 7.19
N ILE A 102 -1.09 6.98 7.59
CA ILE A 102 0.27 6.75 7.08
C ILE A 102 0.21 6.43 5.59
N TRP A 103 -0.80 5.69 5.13
CA TRP A 103 -0.99 5.26 3.74
C TRP A 103 -1.12 6.43 2.76
N GLY A 104 -1.94 7.43 3.06
CA GLY A 104 -2.44 8.35 2.04
C GLY A 104 -2.47 9.82 2.41
N ASN A 105 -2.32 10.20 3.68
CA ASN A 105 -2.44 11.59 4.08
C ASN A 105 -1.10 12.32 4.05
N SER A 106 -1.13 13.57 3.60
CA SER A 106 -0.02 14.51 3.78
C SER A 106 0.15 14.94 5.24
N PHE A 107 -0.96 15.11 5.98
CA PHE A 107 -0.96 15.40 7.41
C PHE A 107 -1.62 14.30 8.22
N ILE A 108 -0.99 13.96 9.35
CA ILE A 108 -1.40 12.93 10.29
C ILE A 108 -1.58 13.56 11.67
N ARG A 109 -2.23 12.82 12.57
CA ARG A 109 -2.36 13.24 13.97
C ARG A 109 -1.04 13.06 14.72
N VAL A 110 -0.93 13.73 15.87
CA VAL A 110 0.28 13.66 16.72
C VAL A 110 0.54 12.23 17.20
N GLU A 111 -0.50 11.49 17.54
CA GLU A 111 -0.42 10.10 17.99
C GLU A 111 0.08 9.19 16.87
N THR A 112 -0.37 9.43 15.63
CA THR A 112 0.12 8.68 14.46
C THR A 112 1.59 8.97 14.19
N LEU A 113 2.03 10.23 14.32
CA LEU A 113 3.46 10.57 14.20
C LEU A 113 4.29 9.91 15.32
N GLU A 114 3.79 9.92 16.56
CA GLU A 114 4.44 9.28 17.70
C GLU A 114 4.58 7.76 17.47
N TYR A 115 3.56 7.12 16.90
CA TYR A 115 3.63 5.72 16.46
C TYR A 115 4.75 5.52 15.44
N VAL A 116 4.79 6.32 14.36
CA VAL A 116 5.83 6.27 13.34
C VAL A 116 7.21 6.40 13.98
N GLN A 117 7.41 7.37 14.88
CA GLN A 117 8.69 7.61 15.54
C GLN A 117 9.13 6.43 16.40
N LYS A 118 8.27 5.92 17.29
CA LYS A 118 8.59 4.80 18.19
C LYS A 118 8.82 3.50 17.43
N MET A 119 7.98 3.19 16.45
CA MET A 119 8.19 2.01 15.61
C MET A 119 9.46 2.12 14.78
N SER A 120 9.79 3.32 14.27
CA SER A 120 11.06 3.54 13.57
C SER A 120 12.27 3.37 14.49
N GLN A 121 12.17 3.79 15.76
CA GLN A 121 13.22 3.53 16.76
C GLN A 121 13.39 2.05 17.08
N TYR A 122 12.30 1.28 17.07
CA TYR A 122 12.31 -0.15 17.28
C TYR A 122 12.93 -0.90 16.07
N ILE A 123 12.39 -0.69 14.87
CA ILE A 123 12.76 -1.44 13.66
C ILE A 123 14.21 -1.16 13.24
N LYS A 124 14.71 0.08 13.37
CA LYS A 124 16.08 0.43 12.94
C LYS A 124 17.17 -0.36 13.66
N LYS A 125 16.89 -0.94 14.83
CA LYS A 125 17.84 -1.78 15.58
C LYS A 125 18.16 -3.09 14.87
N PHE A 126 17.24 -3.58 14.03
CA PHE A 126 17.30 -4.93 13.46
C PHE A 126 17.38 -4.93 11.94
N VAL A 127 17.03 -3.84 11.25
CA VAL A 127 16.96 -3.84 9.78
C VAL A 127 18.30 -4.10 9.07
N GLY A 128 19.43 -3.75 9.72
CA GLY A 128 20.77 -4.10 9.24
C GLY A 128 21.20 -5.54 9.55
N ASP A 129 20.57 -6.18 10.54
CA ASP A 129 20.84 -7.56 10.98
C ASP A 129 19.71 -8.49 10.54
N VAL A 130 19.95 -9.28 9.50
CA VAL A 130 18.99 -10.24 8.94
C VAL A 130 18.44 -11.20 10.00
N SER A 131 19.28 -11.67 10.94
CA SER A 131 18.86 -12.62 11.97
C SER A 131 18.02 -11.92 13.02
N GLY A 132 18.42 -10.70 13.42
CA GLY A 132 17.67 -9.85 14.32
C GLY A 132 16.28 -9.48 13.78
N LEU A 133 16.18 -9.11 12.51
CA LEU A 133 14.89 -8.77 11.88
C LEU A 133 13.97 -9.99 11.86
N LYS A 134 14.48 -11.15 11.41
CA LYS A 134 13.70 -12.39 11.36
C LYS A 134 13.30 -12.90 12.75
N SER A 135 14.09 -12.63 13.79
CA SER A 135 13.71 -13.00 15.16
C SER A 135 12.63 -12.06 15.72
N SER A 136 12.69 -10.77 15.37
CA SER A 136 11.78 -9.75 15.89
C SER A 136 10.46 -9.68 15.13
N ILE A 137 10.48 -9.93 13.82
CA ILE A 137 9.32 -9.89 12.91
C ILE A 137 9.40 -11.12 11.98
N PRO A 138 8.95 -12.30 12.42
CA PRO A 138 9.27 -13.59 11.79
C PRO A 138 8.85 -13.79 10.34
N PHE A 139 7.80 -13.10 9.91
CA PHE A 139 7.30 -13.17 8.54
C PHE A 139 8.09 -12.27 7.57
N LEU A 140 9.01 -11.43 8.04
CA LEU A 140 9.82 -10.57 7.17
C LEU A 140 11.19 -11.19 6.87
N ASP A 141 11.61 -11.10 5.61
CA ASP A 141 12.91 -11.57 5.14
C ASP A 141 13.59 -10.51 4.25
N ASN A 142 14.69 -9.94 4.73
CA ASN A 142 15.54 -9.02 3.98
C ASN A 142 16.91 -9.61 3.65
N SER A 143 17.08 -10.94 3.77
CA SER A 143 18.36 -11.64 3.56
C SER A 143 18.93 -11.46 2.16
N GLN A 144 18.08 -11.16 1.18
CA GLN A 144 18.46 -11.03 -0.21
C GLN A 144 18.89 -9.63 -0.61
N LEU A 145 18.56 -8.62 0.20
CA LEU A 145 18.96 -7.24 -0.05
C LEU A 145 20.47 -7.06 0.07
N THR A 146 21.01 -6.18 -0.76
CA THR A 146 22.40 -5.76 -0.62
C THR A 146 22.60 -4.97 0.68
N MET A 147 23.85 -4.89 1.17
CA MET A 147 24.15 -4.08 2.36
C MET A 147 23.71 -2.63 2.19
N ARG A 148 24.00 -2.03 1.02
CA ARG A 148 23.57 -0.67 0.68
C ARG A 148 22.06 -0.48 0.77
N GLU A 149 21.28 -1.42 0.25
CA GLU A 149 19.81 -1.31 0.31
C GLU A 149 19.29 -1.42 1.75
N ARG A 150 19.93 -2.25 2.59
CA ARG A 150 19.60 -2.30 4.03
C ARG A 150 19.98 -1.01 4.76
N ASP A 151 21.10 -0.39 4.40
CA ASP A 151 21.52 0.91 4.92
C ASP A 151 20.52 2.01 4.50
N GLU A 152 20.05 2.00 3.25
CA GLU A 152 19.01 2.94 2.77
C GLU A 152 17.70 2.77 3.57
N ILE A 153 17.29 1.54 3.90
CA ILE A 153 16.12 1.29 4.76
C ILE A 153 16.38 1.77 6.20
N TYR A 154 17.58 1.51 6.74
CA TYR A 154 17.99 2.01 8.04
C TYR A 154 17.92 3.54 8.11
N ASP A 155 18.40 4.23 7.08
CA ASP A 155 18.42 5.69 7.01
C ASP A 155 17.01 6.30 6.94
N GLU A 156 16.04 5.62 6.36
CA GLU A 156 14.63 6.02 6.43
C GLU A 156 14.10 5.92 7.86
N PHE A 157 14.23 4.78 8.52
CA PHE A 157 13.78 4.65 9.92
C PHE A 157 14.56 5.55 10.88
N HIS A 158 15.86 5.75 10.65
CA HIS A 158 16.64 6.70 11.42
C HIS A 158 16.09 8.12 11.26
N SER A 159 15.72 8.53 10.03
CA SER A 159 15.10 9.83 9.77
C SER A 159 13.73 9.97 10.43
N TRP A 160 12.86 8.98 10.27
CA TRP A 160 11.49 8.99 10.81
C TRP A 160 11.45 8.91 12.34
N SER A 161 12.52 8.39 12.97
CA SER A 161 12.63 8.34 14.43
C SER A 161 12.94 9.67 15.10
N LYS A 162 13.28 10.71 14.34
CA LYS A 162 13.66 12.02 14.86
C LYS A 162 12.43 12.91 15.13
N PRO A 163 12.51 13.84 16.09
CA PRO A 163 11.50 14.88 16.27
C PRO A 163 11.29 15.70 15.00
N VAL A 164 10.03 16.03 14.69
CA VAL A 164 9.67 16.85 13.54
C VAL A 164 9.54 18.31 13.98
N THR A 165 10.42 19.18 13.49
CA THR A 165 10.44 20.61 13.85
C THR A 165 9.76 21.51 12.80
N GLY A 166 9.15 20.92 11.76
CA GLY A 166 8.50 21.62 10.64
C GLY A 166 9.44 22.29 9.64
N LYS A 167 10.69 22.63 10.05
CA LYS A 167 11.67 23.27 9.18
C LYS A 167 12.36 22.32 8.20
N GLU A 168 12.44 21.04 8.55
CA GLU A 168 13.16 20.05 7.75
C GLU A 168 12.33 19.47 6.61
N PHE A 169 11.01 19.42 6.76
CA PHE A 169 10.09 18.86 5.78
C PHE A 169 8.76 19.59 5.81
N ASP A 170 8.56 20.48 4.84
CA ASP A 170 7.30 21.19 4.64
C ASP A 170 6.52 20.54 3.50
N ILE A 171 5.66 19.59 3.87
CA ILE A 171 4.85 18.85 2.90
C ILE A 171 3.81 19.75 2.23
N ARG A 172 3.31 20.79 2.90
CA ARG A 172 2.33 21.72 2.31
C ARG A 172 2.97 22.51 1.18
N ASN A 173 4.14 23.10 1.43
CA ASN A 173 4.87 23.82 0.39
C ASN A 173 5.31 22.87 -0.73
N SER A 174 5.80 21.66 -0.41
CA SER A 174 6.13 20.64 -1.41
C SER A 174 4.92 20.30 -2.30
N TRP A 175 3.73 20.17 -1.72
CA TRP A 175 2.50 19.88 -2.45
C TRP A 175 2.09 21.06 -3.36
N ASP A 176 2.12 22.29 -2.83
CA ASP A 176 1.75 23.50 -3.56
C ASP A 176 2.68 23.75 -4.75
N GLU A 177 4.00 23.65 -4.56
CA GLU A 177 4.99 23.78 -5.63
C GLU A 177 4.74 22.77 -6.75
N ARG A 178 4.35 21.55 -6.39
CA ARG A 178 4.00 20.51 -7.35
C ARG A 178 2.69 20.79 -8.07
N LEU A 179 1.67 21.29 -7.38
CA LEU A 179 0.43 21.74 -8.03
C LEU A 179 0.69 22.87 -9.02
N ARG A 180 1.52 23.86 -8.66
CA ARG A 180 1.92 24.95 -9.58
C ARG A 180 2.65 24.42 -10.80
N SER A 181 3.59 23.51 -10.60
CA SER A 181 4.33 22.86 -11.69
C SER A 181 3.42 22.05 -12.61
N LEU A 182 2.49 21.28 -12.04
CA LEU A 182 1.57 20.42 -12.81
C LEU A 182 0.52 21.23 -13.59
N LEU A 183 -0.07 22.26 -12.97
CA LEU A 183 -1.20 22.99 -13.55
C LEU A 183 -0.78 24.19 -14.39
N GLY A 184 0.41 24.75 -14.14
CA GLY A 184 0.91 25.95 -14.80
C GLY A 184 -0.09 27.10 -14.69
N VAL A 185 -0.45 27.69 -15.83
CA VAL A 185 -1.42 28.79 -15.92
C VAL A 185 -2.81 28.46 -15.37
N ARG A 186 -3.15 27.17 -15.23
CA ARG A 186 -4.44 26.72 -14.68
C ARG A 186 -4.45 26.58 -13.15
N TYR A 187 -3.36 26.93 -12.47
CA TYR A 187 -3.26 26.81 -11.02
C TYR A 187 -4.30 27.68 -10.30
N ASP A 188 -4.58 28.89 -10.81
CA ASP A 188 -5.56 29.80 -10.22
C ASP A 188 -7.00 29.28 -10.38
N SER A 189 -7.25 28.41 -11.37
CA SER A 189 -8.52 27.72 -11.61
C SER A 189 -8.48 26.23 -11.23
N LYS A 190 -7.57 25.84 -10.31
CA LYS A 190 -7.30 24.44 -9.96
C LYS A 190 -8.54 23.62 -9.59
N THR A 191 -9.50 24.20 -8.87
CA THR A 191 -10.73 23.51 -8.46
C THR A 191 -11.56 23.06 -9.67
N GLY A 192 -11.66 23.89 -10.70
CA GLY A 192 -12.32 23.52 -11.96
C GLY A 192 -11.58 22.43 -12.72
N VAL A 193 -10.25 22.44 -12.68
CA VAL A 193 -9.43 21.35 -13.27
C VAL A 193 -9.65 20.03 -12.52
N PHE A 194 -9.73 20.07 -11.19
CA PHE A 194 -9.90 18.88 -10.36
C PHE A 194 -11.27 18.24 -10.60
N ASP A 195 -12.33 19.04 -10.62
CA ASP A 195 -13.68 18.54 -10.92
C ASP A 195 -13.75 17.97 -12.35
N TRP A 196 -13.16 18.65 -13.33
CA TRP A 196 -13.11 18.13 -14.70
C TRP A 196 -12.35 16.81 -14.80
N ASP A 197 -11.17 16.70 -14.17
CA ASP A 197 -10.39 15.45 -14.10
C ASP A 197 -11.24 14.33 -13.47
N TYR A 198 -11.94 14.60 -12.37
CA TYR A 198 -12.82 13.63 -11.72
C TYR A 198 -13.95 13.17 -12.64
N GLN A 199 -14.75 14.11 -13.15
CA GLN A 199 -15.95 13.80 -13.92
C GLN A 199 -15.63 13.08 -15.24
N MET A 200 -14.57 13.52 -15.93
CA MET A 200 -14.25 13.04 -17.28
C MET A 200 -13.28 11.85 -17.29
N ARG A 201 -12.49 11.65 -16.24
CA ARG A 201 -11.42 10.63 -16.22
C ARG A 201 -11.49 9.63 -15.08
N LEU A 202 -12.30 9.85 -14.06
CA LEU A 202 -12.37 8.92 -12.92
C LEU A 202 -13.77 8.39 -12.68
N ALA A 203 -14.76 9.28 -12.45
CA ALA A 203 -16.09 8.94 -11.96
C ALA A 203 -16.84 7.90 -12.81
N GLN A 204 -16.60 7.88 -14.12
CA GLN A 204 -17.26 6.99 -15.08
C GLN A 204 -16.61 5.60 -15.18
N ARG A 205 -15.50 5.36 -14.48
CA ARG A 205 -14.71 4.13 -14.60
C ARG A 205 -14.98 3.23 -13.41
N GLY A 206 -15.50 2.02 -13.67
CA GLY A 206 -15.79 1.03 -12.65
C GLY A 206 -16.56 1.61 -11.45
N ARG A 207 -16.05 1.35 -10.24
CA ARG A 207 -16.66 1.82 -8.99
C ARG A 207 -16.16 3.17 -8.51
N ALA A 208 -15.38 3.90 -9.31
CA ALA A 208 -14.69 5.10 -8.83
C ALA A 208 -15.62 6.25 -8.42
N SER A 209 -16.89 6.24 -8.85
CA SER A 209 -17.90 7.23 -8.44
C SER A 209 -18.15 7.26 -6.93
N ILE A 210 -17.82 6.19 -6.20
CA ILE A 210 -17.92 6.12 -4.73
C ILE A 210 -16.95 7.05 -4.01
N ILE A 211 -15.85 7.46 -4.66
CA ILE A 211 -14.90 8.41 -4.08
C ILE A 211 -15.58 9.76 -3.89
N THR A 212 -16.51 10.15 -4.77
CA THR A 212 -17.14 11.48 -4.85
C THR A 212 -16.19 12.60 -5.28
N SER A 213 -16.73 13.60 -6.01
CA SER A 213 -15.95 14.78 -6.43
C SER A 213 -15.39 15.53 -5.22
N HIS A 214 -16.15 15.60 -4.12
CA HIS A 214 -15.72 16.31 -2.91
C HIS A 214 -14.44 15.72 -2.29
N LYS A 215 -14.37 14.40 -2.07
CA LYS A 215 -13.17 13.77 -1.49
C LYS A 215 -11.98 13.83 -2.45
N TYR A 216 -12.21 13.62 -3.74
CA TYR A 216 -11.13 13.74 -4.74
C TYR A 216 -10.55 15.15 -4.80
N ASN A 217 -11.40 16.19 -4.83
CA ASN A 217 -10.98 17.59 -4.84
C ASN A 217 -10.24 17.96 -3.55
N ARG A 218 -10.74 17.52 -2.39
CA ARG A 218 -10.06 17.74 -1.11
C ARG A 218 -8.66 17.16 -1.11
N TRP A 219 -8.51 15.88 -1.48
CA TRP A 219 -7.21 15.23 -1.56
C TRP A 219 -6.27 15.91 -2.57
N ARG A 220 -6.78 16.33 -3.74
CA ARG A 220 -5.99 17.06 -4.75
C ARG A 220 -5.43 18.39 -4.23
N LEU A 221 -6.16 19.08 -3.36
CA LEU A 221 -5.77 20.40 -2.84
C LEU A 221 -4.53 20.33 -1.94
N ASP A 222 -4.48 19.38 -1.02
CA ASP A 222 -3.44 19.37 0.03
C ASP A 222 -2.91 17.98 0.40
N GLY A 223 -3.40 16.91 -0.23
CA GLY A 223 -3.01 15.53 0.05
C GLY A 223 -3.74 14.87 1.21
N MET A 224 -4.83 15.46 1.73
CA MET A 224 -5.65 14.84 2.76
C MET A 224 -6.69 13.88 2.18
N ALA A 225 -6.45 12.57 2.30
CA ALA A 225 -7.37 11.54 1.83
C ALA A 225 -8.39 11.12 2.90
N TYR A 226 -7.93 10.90 4.13
CA TYR A 226 -8.70 10.29 5.21
C TYR A 226 -8.79 11.23 6.42
N SER A 227 -9.99 11.71 6.73
CA SER A 227 -10.30 12.51 7.93
C SER A 227 -11.20 11.72 8.87
N LEU A 228 -10.61 10.69 9.49
CA LEU A 228 -11.35 9.63 10.19
C LEU A 228 -11.91 10.04 11.56
N ARG A 229 -11.38 11.14 12.12
CA ARG A 229 -11.87 11.77 13.36
C ARG A 229 -12.04 13.27 13.18
N ASN A 230 -12.87 13.86 14.04
CA ASN A 230 -12.88 15.30 14.26
C ASN A 230 -11.70 15.68 15.16
N ALA A 231 -10.49 15.70 14.60
CA ALA A 231 -9.23 15.94 15.30
C ALA A 231 -8.27 16.76 14.42
N ASP A 232 -7.21 17.29 15.04
CA ASP A 232 -6.22 18.10 14.34
C ASP A 232 -5.20 17.22 13.57
N TYR A 233 -5.23 17.35 12.24
CA TYR A 233 -4.25 16.77 11.33
C TYR A 233 -3.20 17.82 10.98
N ASN A 234 -2.17 17.96 11.83
CA ASN A 234 -1.20 19.04 11.74
C ASN A 234 0.26 18.58 11.68
N GLN A 235 0.53 17.27 11.82
CA GLN A 235 1.87 16.73 11.70
C GLN A 235 2.13 16.27 10.27
N PRO A 236 3.28 16.61 9.64
CA PRO A 236 3.57 16.15 8.30
C PRO A 236 3.85 14.64 8.31
N ASN A 237 3.31 13.93 7.34
CA ASN A 237 3.58 12.51 7.17
C ASN A 237 4.99 12.29 6.61
N VAL A 238 5.96 12.12 7.52
CA VAL A 238 7.38 11.92 7.17
C VAL A 238 7.63 10.66 6.34
N THR A 239 6.69 9.71 6.32
CA THR A 239 6.81 8.47 5.53
C THR A 239 6.48 8.65 4.05
N LEU A 240 5.99 9.83 3.66
CA LEU A 240 5.79 10.28 2.28
C LEU A 240 6.91 11.23 1.82
N CYS A 241 8.03 11.27 2.53
CA CYS A 241 9.19 12.09 2.19
C CYS A 241 10.07 11.39 1.15
N THR A 242 10.67 12.17 0.24
CA THR A 242 11.83 11.80 -0.56
C THR A 242 12.97 12.76 -0.25
N LYS A 243 14.15 12.21 0.04
CA LYS A 243 15.39 12.98 0.21
C LYS A 243 15.98 13.21 -1.19
N ILE A 244 16.20 14.46 -1.57
CA ILE A 244 16.88 14.83 -2.81
C ILE A 244 18.19 15.57 -2.50
N PRO A 245 19.27 15.29 -3.23
CA PRO A 245 20.48 16.09 -3.11
C PRO A 245 20.24 17.48 -3.69
N PHE A 246 20.69 18.51 -2.98
CA PHE A 246 20.60 19.91 -3.38
C PHE A 246 21.90 20.63 -3.05
N GLU A 247 22.42 21.43 -3.97
CA GLU A 247 23.63 22.21 -3.76
C GLU A 247 23.28 23.61 -3.25
N ARG A 248 23.81 23.97 -2.07
CA ARG A 248 23.72 25.33 -1.51
C ARG A 248 25.11 25.80 -1.16
N ASN A 249 25.53 26.96 -1.69
CA ASN A 249 26.84 27.54 -1.43
C ASN A 249 28.02 26.57 -1.70
N LYS A 250 27.97 25.80 -2.79
CA LYS A 250 28.96 24.76 -3.14
C LYS A 250 29.06 23.59 -2.14
N VAL A 251 28.06 23.41 -1.29
CA VAL A 251 27.94 22.26 -0.37
C VAL A 251 26.69 21.48 -0.74
N PHE A 252 26.83 20.17 -0.95
CA PHE A 252 25.70 19.27 -1.11
C PHE A 252 25.01 19.07 0.23
N GLN A 253 23.72 19.33 0.26
CA GLN A 253 22.82 19.10 1.39
C GLN A 253 21.64 18.25 0.91
N GLU A 254 20.98 17.57 1.84
CA GLU A 254 19.75 16.85 1.54
C GLU A 254 18.54 17.74 1.81
N MET A 255 17.63 17.81 0.85
CA MET A 255 16.33 18.44 1.01
C MET A 255 15.26 17.35 1.06
N LYS A 256 14.34 17.44 2.03
CA LYS A 256 13.19 16.55 2.13
C LYS A 256 12.01 17.17 1.38
N VAL A 257 11.46 16.47 0.39
CA VAL A 257 10.35 16.93 -0.45
C VAL A 257 9.34 15.82 -0.67
N TYR A 258 8.09 16.19 -0.97
CA TYR A 258 7.07 15.23 -1.41
C TYR A 258 7.08 15.06 -2.93
N LEU A 259 7.34 13.84 -3.43
CA LEU A 259 7.35 13.52 -4.88
C LEU A 259 6.31 12.47 -5.29
N GLY A 260 5.32 12.22 -4.42
CA GLY A 260 4.26 11.20 -4.62
C GLY A 260 3.28 11.51 -5.76
N ASP A 261 2.15 10.82 -5.87
CA ASP A 261 1.14 11.20 -6.86
C ASP A 261 0.24 12.33 -6.34
N ILE A 262 -0.11 13.29 -7.20
CA ILE A 262 -1.06 14.39 -6.88
C ILE A 262 -2.24 14.41 -7.86
N VAL A 263 -2.43 13.33 -8.63
CA VAL A 263 -3.54 13.10 -9.57
C VAL A 263 -4.27 11.81 -9.21
N HIS A 264 -3.54 10.75 -8.87
CA HIS A 264 -4.09 9.44 -8.50
C HIS A 264 -4.20 9.30 -6.99
N SER A 265 -5.42 9.44 -6.48
CA SER A 265 -5.68 9.37 -5.04
C SER A 265 -5.44 7.97 -4.46
N PRO A 266 -5.07 7.86 -3.18
CA PRO A 266 -4.88 6.58 -2.49
C PRO A 266 -6.19 5.79 -2.29
N PHE A 267 -7.37 6.40 -2.56
CA PHE A 267 -8.66 5.70 -2.48
C PHE A 267 -8.74 4.47 -3.39
N VAL A 268 -7.96 4.41 -4.47
CA VAL A 268 -7.97 3.23 -5.36
C VAL A 268 -7.53 1.95 -4.65
N SER A 269 -6.70 2.05 -3.60
CA SER A 269 -6.19 0.88 -2.88
C SER A 269 -7.26 0.21 -2.02
N PHE A 270 -8.04 1.00 -1.27
CA PHE A 270 -8.98 0.50 -0.25
C PHE A 270 -10.36 1.16 -0.26
N GLY A 271 -10.58 2.23 -1.01
CA GLY A 271 -11.79 3.06 -0.97
C GLY A 271 -12.73 2.88 -2.15
N MET A 272 -12.62 1.78 -2.91
CA MET A 272 -13.44 1.54 -4.10
C MET A 272 -14.28 0.26 -4.02
N GLU A 273 -13.68 -0.83 -3.56
CA GLU A 273 -14.29 -2.16 -3.53
C GLU A 273 -14.50 -2.63 -2.10
N CYS A 274 -15.65 -3.21 -1.81
CA CYS A 274 -16.04 -3.65 -0.47
C CYS A 274 -16.94 -4.87 -0.56
N ASP A 275 -16.74 -5.81 0.37
CA ASP A 275 -17.61 -6.99 0.50
C ASP A 275 -18.98 -6.59 1.11
N ASP A 276 -19.05 -5.45 1.82
CA ASP A 276 -20.28 -4.95 2.42
C ASP A 276 -21.12 -4.13 1.43
N LYS A 277 -22.20 -4.74 0.94
CA LYS A 277 -23.12 -4.12 -0.02
C LYS A 277 -23.84 -2.90 0.55
N GLU A 278 -24.00 -2.81 1.87
CA GLU A 278 -24.69 -1.70 2.53
C GLU A 278 -23.95 -0.37 2.35
N LEU A 279 -22.62 -0.43 2.19
CA LEU A 279 -21.80 0.75 1.95
C LEU A 279 -21.99 1.35 0.56
N TYR A 280 -22.64 0.64 -0.38
CA TYR A 280 -22.95 1.13 -1.72
C TYR A 280 -24.35 1.72 -1.87
N LYS A 281 -25.09 1.89 -0.76
CA LYS A 281 -26.43 2.48 -0.81
C LYS A 281 -26.39 3.91 -1.35
N THR A 282 -27.37 4.21 -2.18
CA THR A 282 -27.57 5.55 -2.75
C THR A 282 -28.90 6.15 -2.28
N ALA A 283 -28.92 7.47 -2.13
CA ALA A 283 -30.11 8.27 -1.91
C ALA A 283 -30.10 9.42 -2.94
N ASN A 284 -31.20 9.61 -3.67
CA ASN A 284 -31.29 10.61 -4.75
C ASN A 284 -30.14 10.50 -5.79
N ASN A 285 -29.76 9.28 -6.17
CA ASN A 285 -28.63 8.98 -7.08
C ASN A 285 -27.24 9.43 -6.57
N VAL A 286 -27.11 9.71 -5.28
CA VAL A 286 -25.83 10.05 -4.63
C VAL A 286 -25.51 8.96 -3.62
N HIS A 287 -24.24 8.53 -3.56
CA HIS A 287 -23.80 7.57 -2.56
C HIS A 287 -23.91 8.15 -1.15
N ILE A 288 -24.46 7.35 -0.22
CA ILE A 288 -24.58 7.74 1.19
C ILE A 288 -23.21 7.69 1.87
N ASN A 289 -22.46 6.63 1.57
CA ASN A 289 -21.07 6.48 2.00
C ASN A 289 -20.14 6.87 0.86
N ASN A 290 -18.87 7.13 1.18
CA ASN A 290 -17.86 7.51 0.22
C ASN A 290 -16.60 6.63 0.35
N GLY A 291 -15.59 6.92 -0.48
CA GLY A 291 -14.36 6.14 -0.49
C GLY A 291 -13.58 6.12 0.83
N GLU A 292 -13.73 7.12 1.71
CA GLU A 292 -13.16 7.10 3.06
C GLU A 292 -13.85 6.08 3.96
N ASP A 293 -15.18 5.99 3.90
CA ASP A 293 -15.98 5.04 4.68
C ASP A 293 -15.64 3.61 4.26
N ILE A 294 -15.53 3.37 2.95
CA ILE A 294 -15.13 2.07 2.40
C ILE A 294 -13.69 1.73 2.81
N ALA A 295 -12.76 2.69 2.72
CA ALA A 295 -11.37 2.46 3.14
C ALA A 295 -11.27 2.13 4.63
N LYS A 296 -12.04 2.82 5.47
CA LYS A 296 -12.13 2.57 6.91
C LYS A 296 -12.65 1.16 7.19
N TYR A 297 -13.77 0.78 6.58
CA TYR A 297 -14.33 -0.56 6.73
C TYR A 297 -13.35 -1.65 6.27
N ASN A 298 -12.74 -1.47 5.10
CA ASN A 298 -11.80 -2.45 4.57
C ASN A 298 -10.55 -2.59 5.43
N ALA A 299 -10.00 -1.47 5.93
CA ALA A 299 -8.87 -1.51 6.86
C ALA A 299 -9.26 -2.29 8.13
N LEU A 300 -10.37 -1.95 8.78
CA LEU A 300 -10.89 -2.67 9.96
C LEU A 300 -11.05 -4.17 9.68
N SER A 301 -11.75 -4.49 8.59
CA SER A 301 -12.06 -5.87 8.21
C SER A 301 -10.80 -6.69 7.93
N MET A 302 -9.83 -6.12 7.21
CA MET A 302 -8.57 -6.79 6.94
C MET A 302 -7.76 -7.01 8.22
N LEU A 303 -7.60 -5.97 9.05
CA LEU A 303 -6.83 -6.06 10.29
C LEU A 303 -7.43 -7.09 11.26
N TYR A 304 -8.76 -7.10 11.39
CA TYR A 304 -9.44 -8.10 12.21
C TYR A 304 -9.23 -9.52 11.68
N SER A 305 -9.38 -9.71 10.36
CA SER A 305 -9.26 -11.03 9.75
C SER A 305 -7.83 -11.57 9.82
N ILE A 306 -6.82 -10.69 9.72
CA ILE A 306 -5.41 -11.03 9.89
C ILE A 306 -5.12 -11.52 11.33
N GLU A 307 -5.70 -10.86 12.33
CA GLU A 307 -5.47 -11.18 13.74
C GLU A 307 -6.24 -12.41 14.23
N HIS A 308 -7.49 -12.56 13.79
CA HIS A 308 -8.39 -13.59 14.32
C HIS A 308 -8.56 -14.80 13.40
N GLY A 309 -8.10 -14.72 12.14
CA GLY A 309 -8.28 -15.79 11.15
C GLY A 309 -9.74 -16.10 10.83
N LYS A 310 -10.63 -15.10 10.88
CA LYS A 310 -12.06 -15.24 10.57
C LYS A 310 -12.65 -13.93 10.02
N ALA A 311 -13.84 -14.03 9.42
CA ALA A 311 -14.54 -12.88 8.86
C ALA A 311 -14.83 -11.81 9.92
N PHE A 312 -14.72 -10.54 9.52
CA PHE A 312 -14.97 -9.39 10.37
C PHE A 312 -16.39 -9.35 10.91
N ASP A 313 -16.50 -9.27 12.24
CA ASP A 313 -17.77 -9.10 12.93
C ASP A 313 -18.04 -7.60 13.13
N LYS A 314 -19.12 -7.11 12.53
CA LYS A 314 -19.46 -5.69 12.54
C LYS A 314 -19.91 -5.20 13.92
N SER A 315 -20.44 -6.09 14.77
CA SER A 315 -20.90 -5.77 16.13
C SER A 315 -19.78 -5.20 17.01
N ILE A 316 -18.52 -5.61 16.75
CA ILE A 316 -17.33 -5.18 17.49
C ILE A 316 -17.11 -3.66 17.39
N THR A 317 -17.48 -3.04 16.26
CA THR A 317 -17.33 -1.58 16.10
C THR A 317 -18.36 -0.76 16.88
N GLU A 318 -19.49 -1.36 17.25
CA GLU A 318 -20.53 -0.74 18.07
C GLU A 318 -20.16 -0.87 19.56
N GLU A 319 -19.65 -2.04 19.98
CA GLU A 319 -19.20 -2.31 21.36
C GLU A 319 -17.91 -1.54 21.75
N ASP A 320 -16.93 -1.39 20.85
CA ASP A 320 -15.70 -0.63 21.15
C ASP A 320 -15.99 0.87 21.33
N ASN A 321 -16.96 1.43 20.61
CA ASN A 321 -17.40 2.82 20.80
C ASN A 321 -18.19 3.00 22.11
N THR A 322 -18.97 1.99 22.52
CA THR A 322 -19.74 2.05 23.79
C THR A 322 -18.83 1.85 25.00
N LYS A 323 -17.88 0.91 24.96
CA LYS A 323 -16.89 0.71 26.05
C LYS A 323 -15.98 1.92 26.25
N ILE A 324 -15.58 2.62 25.19
CA ILE A 324 -14.80 3.86 25.33
C ILE A 324 -15.64 4.98 26.00
N MET A 325 -16.96 5.02 25.77
CA MET A 325 -17.84 5.99 26.43
C MET A 325 -18.20 5.62 27.88
N GLU A 326 -18.49 4.34 28.16
CA GLU A 326 -18.86 3.86 29.50
C GLU A 326 -17.68 3.89 30.48
N VAL A 327 -16.44 3.60 30.02
CA VAL A 327 -15.23 3.69 30.85
C VAL A 327 -14.89 5.14 31.26
N ILE A 328 -15.39 6.15 30.54
CA ILE A 328 -15.20 7.56 30.91
C ILE A 328 -16.16 7.97 32.04
N GLU A 329 -17.30 7.27 32.21
CA GLU A 329 -18.36 7.72 33.11
C GLU A 329 -18.45 6.97 34.45
N GLU A 330 -17.97 5.72 34.58
CA GLU A 330 -18.38 4.91 35.75
C GLU A 330 -17.34 4.51 36.81
N ASP A 331 -16.02 4.37 36.60
CA ASP A 331 -15.11 4.03 37.73
C ASP A 331 -13.62 4.43 37.49
N GLU A 332 -13.18 5.50 38.14
CA GLU A 332 -11.79 6.02 38.09
C GLU A 332 -10.73 5.08 38.70
N GLU A 333 -11.13 4.11 39.54
CA GLU A 333 -10.18 3.23 40.25
C GLU A 333 -9.85 1.93 39.48
N GLU A 334 -10.80 1.31 38.78
CA GLU A 334 -10.56 0.07 38.00
C GLU A 334 -9.88 0.35 36.65
N ALA A 335 -10.13 1.53 36.07
CA ALA A 335 -9.40 2.02 34.90
C ALA A 335 -7.89 2.19 35.21
N ASN A 336 -7.53 2.62 36.43
CA ASN A 336 -6.14 2.90 36.81
C ASN A 336 -5.24 1.65 36.93
N GLU A 337 -5.79 0.47 37.25
CA GLU A 337 -5.00 -0.78 37.29
C GLU A 337 -4.78 -1.42 35.90
N LEU A 338 -5.74 -1.29 34.97
CA LEU A 338 -5.57 -1.69 33.56
C LEU A 338 -4.74 -0.67 32.74
N LEU A 339 -4.71 0.60 33.18
CA LEU A 339 -3.91 1.71 32.64
C LEU A 339 -2.50 1.85 33.26
N ALA A 340 -2.07 0.92 34.12
CA ALA A 340 -0.82 1.06 34.88
C ALA A 340 0.46 1.21 34.02
N SER A 341 0.37 0.95 32.72
CA SER A 341 1.40 1.29 31.74
C SER A 341 0.76 1.84 30.47
N SER A 342 1.27 2.97 30.00
CA SER A 342 0.80 3.57 28.75
C SER A 342 0.89 2.54 27.60
N PRO A 343 -0.05 2.52 26.62
CA PRO A 343 0.10 1.73 25.38
C PRO A 343 1.47 1.86 24.70
N TRP A 344 2.11 2.99 24.95
CA TRP A 344 3.43 3.35 24.48
C TRP A 344 4.60 2.69 25.22
N GLU A 345 4.39 2.25 26.47
CA GLU A 345 5.39 1.58 27.32
C GLU A 345 5.37 0.06 27.11
N MET A 346 4.27 -0.47 26.58
CA MET A 346 4.15 -1.87 26.22
C MET A 346 5.03 -2.22 25.01
N PRO A 347 5.65 -3.42 24.99
CA PRO A 347 6.47 -3.85 23.85
C PRO A 347 5.62 -4.13 22.61
N PHE A 348 6.17 -3.83 21.44
CA PHE A 348 5.62 -4.31 20.16
C PHE A 348 5.66 -5.83 20.10
N GLU A 349 4.52 -6.44 19.78
CA GLU A 349 4.39 -7.88 19.56
C GLU A 349 3.72 -8.12 18.20
N PRO A 350 4.45 -8.62 17.18
CA PRO A 350 3.84 -9.00 15.92
C PRO A 350 3.08 -10.33 16.06
N LEU A 351 2.05 -10.49 15.23
CA LEU A 351 1.42 -11.77 14.94
C LEU A 351 2.43 -12.69 14.25
N SER A 352 2.36 -13.99 14.51
CA SER A 352 3.27 -14.96 13.91
C SER A 352 3.08 -15.13 12.41
N LEU A 353 1.86 -14.88 11.91
CA LEU A 353 1.43 -15.11 10.52
C LEU A 353 1.89 -16.48 9.98
N ASP A 354 1.55 -17.56 10.67
CA ASP A 354 2.04 -18.91 10.38
C ASP A 354 1.89 -19.29 8.90
N GLY A 355 3.01 -19.59 8.24
CA GLY A 355 3.02 -19.96 6.82
C GLY A 355 3.02 -18.79 5.85
N ILE A 356 3.18 -17.54 6.31
CA ILE A 356 3.38 -16.35 5.48
C ILE A 356 4.82 -15.86 5.62
N THR A 357 5.44 -15.56 4.49
CA THR A 357 6.72 -14.84 4.42
C THR A 357 6.63 -13.71 3.40
N VAL A 358 7.29 -12.58 3.69
CA VAL A 358 7.49 -11.45 2.79
C VAL A 358 9.00 -11.25 2.62
N SER A 359 9.53 -11.70 1.49
CA SER A 359 10.93 -11.59 1.11
C SER A 359 11.16 -10.37 0.20
N PHE A 360 11.95 -9.41 0.65
CA PHE A 360 12.35 -8.26 -0.17
C PHE A 360 13.51 -8.63 -1.12
N LEU A 361 13.36 -8.33 -2.41
CA LEU A 361 14.38 -8.57 -3.44
C LEU A 361 15.19 -7.29 -3.73
N PRO A 362 16.47 -7.41 -4.15
CA PRO A 362 17.23 -6.26 -4.62
C PRO A 362 16.50 -5.50 -5.74
N CYS A 363 16.56 -4.17 -5.73
CA CYS A 363 15.80 -3.30 -6.63
C CYS A 363 16.13 -3.54 -8.11
N LYS A 364 17.31 -4.10 -8.41
CA LYS A 364 17.75 -4.44 -9.77
C LYS A 364 17.54 -5.91 -10.14
N ALA A 365 16.92 -6.71 -9.26
CA ALA A 365 16.84 -8.16 -9.42
C ALA A 365 16.10 -8.59 -10.69
N ILE A 366 15.16 -7.79 -11.21
CA ILE A 366 14.32 -8.15 -12.37
C ILE A 366 15.15 -8.60 -13.58
N LYS A 367 16.32 -7.98 -13.79
CA LYS A 367 17.21 -8.27 -14.91
C LYS A 367 18.08 -9.53 -14.72
N ASP A 368 18.18 -10.02 -13.50
CA ASP A 368 19.14 -11.06 -13.11
C ASP A 368 18.50 -12.26 -12.39
N LEU A 369 17.19 -12.25 -12.14
CA LEU A 369 16.48 -13.35 -11.47
C LEU A 369 16.72 -14.69 -12.20
N HIS A 370 16.56 -14.71 -13.52
CA HIS A 370 16.76 -15.88 -14.38
C HIS A 370 18.20 -16.43 -14.36
N LYS A 371 19.19 -15.62 -13.97
CA LYS A 371 20.59 -16.06 -13.86
C LYS A 371 20.85 -16.87 -12.61
N LYS A 372 19.95 -16.83 -11.63
CA LYS A 372 20.07 -17.54 -10.36
C LYS A 372 19.28 -18.84 -10.44
N ARG A 373 19.99 -19.98 -10.47
CA ARG A 373 19.40 -21.33 -10.54
C ARG A 373 18.27 -21.58 -9.52
N LYS A 374 18.33 -20.98 -8.33
CA LYS A 374 17.27 -21.10 -7.30
C LYS A 374 15.90 -20.55 -7.72
N TYR A 375 15.85 -19.74 -8.77
CA TYR A 375 14.62 -19.15 -9.30
C TYR A 375 14.14 -19.80 -10.60
N GLU A 376 14.85 -20.81 -11.11
CA GLU A 376 14.40 -21.58 -12.27
C GLU A 376 13.08 -22.30 -11.94
N HIS A 377 12.04 -22.09 -12.75
CA HIS A 377 10.69 -22.64 -12.55
C HIS A 377 10.15 -22.52 -11.11
N PHE A 378 10.26 -21.32 -10.55
CA PHE A 378 10.05 -21.10 -9.13
C PHE A 378 8.74 -20.41 -8.78
N PHE A 379 8.34 -19.38 -9.54
CA PHE A 379 7.17 -18.56 -9.21
C PHE A 379 5.86 -19.18 -9.74
N ASP A 380 4.85 -19.24 -8.85
CA ASP A 380 3.50 -19.71 -9.14
C ASP A 380 2.63 -18.56 -9.68
N ASP A 381 2.81 -17.36 -9.11
CA ASP A 381 2.08 -16.16 -9.52
C ASP A 381 3.05 -14.98 -9.67
N VAL A 382 2.77 -14.12 -10.64
CA VAL A 382 3.48 -12.87 -10.85
C VAL A 382 2.48 -11.74 -11.01
N PHE A 383 2.60 -10.74 -10.15
CA PHE A 383 1.99 -9.43 -10.35
C PHE A 383 3.02 -8.48 -10.95
N VAL A 384 2.63 -7.77 -12.01
CA VAL A 384 3.46 -6.77 -12.66
C VAL A 384 2.66 -5.49 -12.80
N ASN A 385 3.16 -4.40 -12.23
CA ASN A 385 2.61 -3.09 -12.58
C ASN A 385 2.88 -2.78 -14.06
N LYS A 386 1.90 -2.22 -14.76
CA LYS A 386 1.93 -1.92 -16.20
C LYS A 386 3.19 -1.20 -16.66
N ASP A 387 3.77 -0.35 -15.80
CA ASP A 387 4.93 0.46 -16.14
C ASP A 387 6.24 -0.37 -16.18
N PHE A 388 6.21 -1.58 -15.60
CA PHE A 388 7.29 -2.58 -15.55
C PHE A 388 7.12 -3.74 -16.53
N LEU A 389 5.97 -3.88 -17.20
CA LEU A 389 5.76 -5.00 -18.13
C LEU A 389 6.82 -5.05 -19.23
N LYS A 390 7.30 -3.89 -19.68
CA LYS A 390 8.39 -3.75 -20.66
C LYS A 390 9.73 -4.34 -20.20
N ASP A 391 9.94 -4.50 -18.89
CA ASP A 391 11.16 -5.03 -18.30
C ASP A 391 11.09 -6.57 -18.13
N ILE A 392 9.93 -7.18 -18.42
CA ILE A 392 9.73 -8.63 -18.46
C ILE A 392 10.19 -9.16 -19.82
N THR A 393 11.14 -10.09 -19.80
CA THR A 393 11.74 -10.69 -21.00
C THR A 393 11.42 -12.17 -21.10
N GLU A 394 11.67 -12.78 -22.27
CA GLU A 394 11.60 -14.24 -22.43
C GLU A 394 12.53 -14.97 -21.44
N ASP A 395 13.72 -14.43 -21.18
CA ASP A 395 14.64 -14.98 -20.19
C ASP A 395 14.07 -14.92 -18.77
N PHE A 396 13.39 -13.82 -18.41
CA PHE A 396 12.68 -13.73 -17.13
C PHE A 396 11.62 -14.84 -17.00
N CYS A 397 10.93 -15.19 -18.08
CA CYS A 397 9.87 -16.20 -18.08
C CYS A 397 10.39 -17.60 -17.68
N LYS A 398 11.71 -17.87 -17.80
CA LYS A 398 12.34 -19.10 -17.29
C LYS A 398 12.24 -19.25 -15.76
N THR A 399 11.93 -18.17 -15.05
CA THR A 399 11.71 -18.21 -13.60
C THR A 399 10.31 -18.68 -13.20
N LEU A 400 9.42 -18.83 -14.17
CA LEU A 400 8.02 -19.15 -13.96
C LEU A 400 7.81 -20.66 -14.04
N LYS A 401 6.94 -21.17 -13.17
CA LYS A 401 6.45 -22.53 -13.30
C LYS A 401 5.59 -22.69 -14.57
N PRO A 402 5.47 -23.90 -15.12
CA PRO A 402 4.43 -24.19 -16.10
C PRO A 402 3.06 -23.79 -15.57
N SER A 403 2.25 -23.10 -16.39
CA SER A 403 0.95 -22.57 -16.00
C SER A 403 0.96 -21.52 -14.88
N ALA A 404 2.09 -20.83 -14.65
CA ALA A 404 2.14 -19.70 -13.72
C ALA A 404 1.13 -18.60 -14.11
N ASN A 405 0.50 -17.99 -13.11
CA ASN A 405 -0.46 -16.91 -13.32
C ASN A 405 0.28 -15.57 -13.45
N LEU A 406 -0.06 -14.80 -14.47
CA LEU A 406 0.32 -13.40 -14.62
C LEU A 406 -0.88 -12.51 -14.36
N THR A 407 -0.67 -11.49 -13.52
CA THR A 407 -1.63 -10.39 -13.30
C THR A 407 -0.94 -9.06 -13.57
N VAL A 408 -1.49 -8.28 -14.48
CA VAL A 408 -0.97 -6.93 -14.81
C VAL A 408 -2.05 -5.90 -14.48
N ASP A 409 -1.71 -4.86 -13.71
CA ASP A 409 -2.65 -3.76 -13.47
C ASP A 409 -2.91 -2.96 -14.75
N THR A 410 -4.10 -2.38 -14.88
CA THR A 410 -4.45 -1.54 -16.03
C THR A 410 -4.34 -0.05 -15.71
N ALA A 411 -4.44 0.79 -16.75
CA ALA A 411 -4.55 2.23 -16.57
C ALA A 411 -5.99 2.68 -16.24
N LYS A 412 -6.91 1.76 -15.91
CA LYS A 412 -8.33 2.07 -15.73
C LYS A 412 -8.56 3.25 -14.80
N TYR A 413 -7.98 3.25 -13.61
CA TYR A 413 -8.18 4.35 -12.65
C TYR A 413 -7.15 5.47 -12.79
N ASP A 414 -6.43 5.57 -13.92
CA ASP A 414 -5.48 6.64 -14.17
C ASP A 414 -6.21 7.95 -14.58
N ALA A 415 -6.49 8.80 -13.59
CA ALA A 415 -7.13 10.11 -13.76
C ALA A 415 -6.27 11.13 -14.54
N SER A 416 -5.02 10.82 -14.89
CA SER A 416 -4.23 11.64 -15.82
C SER A 416 -4.44 11.30 -17.30
N LYS A 417 -5.13 10.18 -17.60
CA LYS A 417 -5.36 9.67 -18.95
C LYS A 417 -6.80 9.86 -19.40
N THR A 418 -7.01 10.08 -20.70
CA THR A 418 -8.35 10.01 -21.32
C THR A 418 -8.78 8.55 -21.51
N ASN A 419 -10.05 8.32 -21.81
CA ASN A 419 -10.56 6.96 -22.07
C ASN A 419 -9.89 6.32 -23.30
N GLU A 420 -9.59 7.12 -24.34
CA GLU A 420 -8.84 6.66 -25.51
C GLU A 420 -7.43 6.20 -25.11
N ASN A 421 -6.72 7.00 -24.31
CA ASN A 421 -5.39 6.62 -23.85
C ASN A 421 -5.40 5.36 -22.99
N VAL A 422 -6.40 5.18 -22.12
CA VAL A 422 -6.55 3.96 -21.31
C VAL A 422 -6.75 2.74 -22.21
N SER A 423 -7.62 2.85 -23.21
CA SER A 423 -7.84 1.79 -24.20
C SER A 423 -6.57 1.46 -24.99
N GLU A 424 -5.83 2.46 -25.48
CA GLU A 424 -4.57 2.25 -26.21
C GLU A 424 -3.49 1.58 -25.34
N ILE A 425 -3.40 1.97 -24.06
CA ILE A 425 -2.47 1.34 -23.11
C ILE A 425 -2.86 -0.13 -22.92
N TYR A 426 -4.14 -0.40 -22.71
CA TYR A 426 -4.64 -1.76 -22.55
C TYR A 426 -4.27 -2.65 -23.75
N ASP A 427 -4.50 -2.18 -24.98
CA ASP A 427 -4.18 -2.94 -26.20
C ASP A 427 -2.67 -3.26 -26.28
N LYS A 428 -1.81 -2.27 -25.96
CA LYS A 428 -0.35 -2.48 -25.89
C LYS A 428 0.06 -3.49 -24.82
N LEU A 429 -0.60 -3.50 -23.66
CA LEU A 429 -0.33 -4.47 -22.60
C LEU A 429 -0.68 -5.89 -23.07
N ILE A 430 -1.83 -6.07 -23.73
CA ILE A 430 -2.24 -7.35 -24.31
C ILE A 430 -1.23 -7.88 -25.33
N ASP A 431 -0.75 -7.01 -26.23
CA ASP A 431 0.23 -7.39 -27.24
C ASP A 431 1.55 -7.83 -26.61
N ASN A 432 2.06 -7.07 -25.62
CA ASN A 432 3.27 -7.42 -24.88
C ASN A 432 3.13 -8.75 -24.13
N ILE A 433 1.98 -9.00 -23.50
CA ILE A 433 1.69 -10.26 -22.77
C ILE A 433 1.72 -11.44 -23.74
N LYS A 434 1.11 -11.31 -24.92
CA LYS A 434 1.08 -12.38 -25.94
C LYS A 434 2.47 -12.68 -26.50
N ILE A 435 3.31 -11.67 -26.70
CA ILE A 435 4.72 -11.86 -27.15
C ILE A 435 5.50 -12.71 -26.15
N LEU A 436 5.21 -12.59 -24.85
CA LEU A 436 5.84 -13.35 -23.77
C LEU A 436 5.23 -14.76 -23.58
N ASN A 437 4.48 -15.26 -24.56
CA ASN A 437 3.87 -16.60 -24.55
C ASN A 437 2.84 -16.85 -23.44
N PHE A 438 2.17 -15.79 -22.97
CA PHE A 438 1.05 -15.89 -22.06
C PHE A 438 -0.29 -15.94 -22.81
N GLU A 439 -1.20 -16.76 -22.32
CA GLU A 439 -2.59 -16.79 -22.78
C GLU A 439 -3.48 -15.94 -21.87
N VAL A 440 -4.04 -14.87 -22.44
CA VAL A 440 -4.96 -13.98 -21.72
C VAL A 440 -6.29 -14.68 -21.46
N SER A 441 -6.72 -14.70 -20.20
CA SER A 441 -7.92 -15.43 -19.77
C SER A 441 -9.23 -14.78 -20.23
N LEU A 442 -9.29 -13.44 -20.21
CA LEU A 442 -10.43 -12.65 -20.67
C LEU A 442 -9.93 -11.34 -21.26
N ASN A 443 -10.46 -10.96 -22.43
CA ASN A 443 -10.17 -9.68 -23.03
C ASN A 443 -11.29 -8.68 -22.75
N ASP A 444 -11.16 -7.93 -21.66
CA ASP A 444 -12.13 -6.92 -21.22
C ASP A 444 -11.40 -5.60 -20.91
N LYS A 445 -11.70 -4.55 -21.67
CA LYS A 445 -11.07 -3.23 -21.52
C LYS A 445 -11.49 -2.50 -20.25
N ASP A 446 -12.60 -2.90 -19.62
CA ASP A 446 -13.03 -2.35 -18.34
C ASP A 446 -12.48 -3.15 -17.15
N THR A 447 -11.52 -4.07 -17.36
CA THR A 447 -10.90 -4.79 -16.23
C THR A 447 -9.93 -3.92 -15.43
N ASP A 448 -9.88 -4.16 -14.12
CA ASP A 448 -8.85 -3.60 -13.24
C ASP A 448 -7.48 -4.27 -13.48
N PHE A 449 -7.51 -5.53 -13.95
CA PHE A 449 -6.33 -6.37 -14.16
C PHE A 449 -6.44 -7.23 -15.43
N ILE A 450 -5.39 -7.25 -16.24
CA ILE A 450 -5.23 -8.28 -17.28
C ILE A 450 -4.71 -9.54 -16.60
N ARG A 451 -5.41 -10.65 -16.80
CA ARG A 451 -5.04 -11.97 -16.28
C ARG A 451 -4.61 -12.87 -17.42
N ALA A 452 -3.50 -13.56 -17.25
CA ALA A 452 -2.98 -14.48 -18.25
C ALA A 452 -2.27 -15.68 -17.60
N VAL A 453 -2.11 -16.77 -18.35
CA VAL A 453 -1.44 -18.00 -17.89
C VAL A 453 -0.24 -18.28 -18.78
N PHE A 454 0.91 -18.59 -18.18
CA PHE A 454 2.12 -18.91 -18.92
C PHE A 454 2.00 -20.27 -19.61
N LYS A 455 2.13 -20.29 -20.95
CA LYS A 455 2.26 -21.56 -21.68
C LYS A 455 3.73 -21.91 -21.74
N ASP A 456 4.14 -22.96 -21.04
CA ASP A 456 5.47 -23.51 -21.25
C ASP A 456 5.49 -24.27 -22.59
N ARG A 457 6.59 -24.17 -23.35
CA ARG A 457 6.71 -24.81 -24.67
C ARG A 457 7.35 -26.18 -24.58
#